data_AF-A0A9E4IGK3-F1
#
_entry.id   AF-A0A9E4IGK3-F1
#
_cell.length_a   1.000
_cell.length_b   1.000
_cell.length_c   1.000
_cell.angle_alpha   90.00
_cell.angle_beta   90.00
_cell.angle_gamma   90.00
#
_symmetry.space_group_name_H-M   'P 1'
#
loop_
_entity.id
_entity.type
_entity.pdbx_description
1 polymer ?
#
loop_
_entity_poly.entity_id
_entity_poly.type
_entity_poly.pdbx_seq_one_letter_code
_entity_poly.pdbx_strand_id
1 'polypeptide(L)'
;MLLVRHGESEANAGEIWQGATSSPLTARGRDQAGSAAPRLANRRFDLVESSDLERSLHTAEIAGFRPRVVAAWREGDIGVWEGQPGEWVQTHYGHDLARLNEDYDLRMGETGESPRQVSERGWAALTDLVGRLEEGQTGLVFTHGGLIELLLWRLLGLPTGGRRLGFLSNTALCEVAFDGEEASILRYNDAAHLGPVSFWAGYTRDGGGIVVDLIRHGVTQANLERRAQGRVDSDLHPDGQEQARRLASWIGRVDEVFSSTLRRAASTAEIAFGRAPVLVDELMEMSFGEWEGELWEELEASGRLGGYPRDRQDIRRGGTGETWKEVQDRVAGFISALADTYRGRRVAAASHGGAIKAYSTAILGLDYARARLLGPLENTSVTQVAIAPDRHPMLTTYNITHHLEG
;
A
#
# COMPACT_ATOMS: atom_id res chain seq x y z
N MET A 1 0.50 9.03 -11.51
CA MET A 1 -0.60 9.67 -10.76
C MET A 1 -0.35 9.56 -9.27
N LEU A 2 -0.58 10.65 -8.53
CA LEU A 2 -0.50 10.68 -7.07
C LEU A 2 -1.84 11.17 -6.50
N LEU A 3 -2.48 10.35 -5.66
CA LEU A 3 -3.73 10.67 -4.97
C LEU A 3 -3.42 10.95 -3.50
N VAL A 4 -3.98 12.04 -2.96
CA VAL A 4 -3.75 12.48 -1.58
C VAL A 4 -5.08 12.59 -0.85
N ARG A 5 -5.24 11.86 0.25
CA ARG A 5 -6.40 12.06 1.15
C ARG A 5 -6.28 13.40 1.86
N HIS A 6 -7.38 14.11 2.06
CA HIS A 6 -7.40 15.33 2.89
C HIS A 6 -6.88 15.11 4.33
N GLY A 7 -6.41 16.20 4.96
CA GLY A 7 -6.04 16.23 6.39
C GLY A 7 -7.22 15.96 7.33
N GLU A 8 -6.96 15.66 8.60
CA GLU A 8 -8.00 15.42 9.60
C GLU A 8 -9.03 16.57 9.65
N SER A 9 -10.31 16.25 9.48
CA SER A 9 -11.43 17.19 9.65
C SER A 9 -12.04 17.09 11.04
N GLU A 10 -12.82 18.11 11.44
CA GLU A 10 -13.60 18.07 12.70
C GLU A 10 -14.50 16.81 12.77
N ALA A 11 -15.12 16.42 11.66
CA ALA A 11 -15.87 15.18 11.58
C ALA A 11 -14.99 13.93 11.78
N ASN A 12 -13.76 13.89 11.27
CA ASN A 12 -12.84 12.78 11.55
C ASN A 12 -12.49 12.70 13.04
N ALA A 13 -12.17 13.83 13.66
CA ALA A 13 -11.82 13.90 15.08
C ALA A 13 -12.98 13.51 15.99
N GLY A 14 -14.23 13.80 15.58
CA GLY A 14 -15.45 13.41 16.28
C GLY A 14 -15.99 12.02 15.93
N GLU A 15 -15.30 11.23 15.09
CA GLU A 15 -15.79 9.93 14.59
C GLU A 15 -17.20 10.02 13.93
N ILE A 16 -17.44 11.15 13.25
CA ILE A 16 -18.69 11.47 12.53
C ILE A 16 -18.52 11.10 11.07
N TRP A 17 -19.50 10.37 10.52
CA TRP A 17 -19.52 10.00 9.11
C TRP A 17 -19.76 11.24 8.25
N GLN A 18 -18.91 11.42 7.23
CA GLN A 18 -18.90 12.57 6.34
C GLN A 18 -18.87 12.09 4.89
N GLY A 19 -19.71 12.70 4.05
CA GLY A 19 -19.80 12.45 2.62
C GLY A 19 -19.65 13.74 1.83
N ALA A 20 -20.73 14.15 1.17
CA ALA A 20 -20.78 15.30 0.29
C ALA A 20 -20.80 16.66 1.01
N THR A 21 -21.08 16.69 2.31
CA THR A 21 -21.05 17.90 3.13
C THR A 21 -19.62 18.24 3.55
N SER A 22 -19.34 19.54 3.61
CA SER A 22 -18.03 20.05 4.02
C SER A 22 -17.88 20.10 5.54
N SER A 23 -16.70 19.72 6.02
CA SER A 23 -16.24 19.93 7.40
C SER A 23 -14.87 20.58 7.32
N PRO A 24 -14.57 21.61 8.14
CA PRO A 24 -13.25 22.22 8.15
C PRO A 24 -12.19 21.24 8.67
N LEU A 25 -10.93 21.54 8.36
CA LEU A 25 -9.77 20.85 8.94
C LEU A 25 -9.60 21.23 10.41
N THR A 26 -9.19 20.27 11.23
CA THR A 26 -8.72 20.53 12.61
C THR A 26 -7.37 21.25 12.56
N ALA A 27 -6.87 21.73 13.72
CA ALA A 27 -5.49 22.20 13.83
C ALA A 27 -4.49 21.11 13.42
N ARG A 28 -4.71 19.88 13.90
CA ARG A 28 -3.90 18.71 13.52
C ARG A 28 -4.00 18.41 12.03
N GLY A 29 -5.16 18.54 11.42
CA GLY A 29 -5.34 18.35 9.98
C GLY A 29 -4.54 19.35 9.14
N ARG A 30 -4.44 20.60 9.61
CA ARG A 30 -3.57 21.62 8.99
C ARG A 30 -2.09 21.28 9.16
N ASP A 31 -1.67 20.83 10.35
CA ASP A 31 -0.29 20.39 10.59
C ASP A 31 0.08 19.18 9.71
N GLN A 32 -0.82 18.21 9.58
CA GLN A 32 -0.65 17.06 8.69
C GLN A 32 -0.44 17.49 7.23
N ALA A 33 -1.26 18.43 6.74
CA ALA A 33 -1.14 18.96 5.38
C ALA A 33 0.20 19.70 5.20
N GLY A 34 0.62 20.47 6.21
CA GLY A 34 1.92 21.14 6.23
C GLY A 34 3.09 20.15 6.17
N SER A 35 3.01 19.03 6.91
CA SER A 35 4.03 17.98 6.87
C SER A 35 4.10 17.23 5.53
N ALA A 36 3.00 17.18 4.77
CA ALA A 36 2.99 16.60 3.42
C ALA A 36 3.67 17.53 2.39
N ALA A 37 3.74 18.84 2.65
CA ALA A 37 4.22 19.84 1.70
C ALA A 37 5.66 19.60 1.21
N PRO A 38 6.68 19.39 2.08
CA PRO A 38 8.06 19.15 1.62
C PRO A 38 8.18 17.93 0.72
N ARG A 39 7.40 16.89 1.03
CA ARG A 39 7.41 15.64 0.28
C ARG A 39 6.84 15.81 -1.13
N LEU A 40 5.75 16.56 -1.24
CA LEU A 40 5.16 16.90 -2.53
C LEU A 40 6.04 17.89 -3.31
N ALA A 41 6.68 18.84 -2.64
CA ALA A 41 7.54 19.85 -3.28
C ALA A 41 8.78 19.26 -3.98
N ASN A 42 9.23 18.08 -3.56
CA ASN A 42 10.36 17.38 -4.18
C ASN A 42 10.01 16.71 -5.52
N ARG A 43 8.77 16.84 -6.00
CA ARG A 43 8.30 16.28 -7.26
C ARG A 43 7.71 17.35 -8.16
N ARG A 44 7.90 17.21 -9.46
CA ARG A 44 7.20 18.01 -10.45
C ARG A 44 5.82 17.39 -10.70
N PHE A 45 4.79 18.24 -10.70
CA PHE A 45 3.43 17.87 -11.08
C PHE A 45 2.97 18.74 -12.24
N ASP A 46 2.56 18.11 -13.33
CA ASP A 46 2.16 18.79 -14.56
C ASP A 46 0.67 19.15 -14.53
N LEU A 47 -0.14 18.34 -13.87
CA LEU A 47 -1.55 18.62 -13.58
C LEU A 47 -1.83 18.45 -12.09
N VAL A 48 -2.51 19.42 -11.50
CA VAL A 48 -2.90 19.38 -10.09
C VAL A 48 -4.39 19.65 -9.96
N GLU A 49 -5.14 18.70 -9.39
CA GLU A 49 -6.59 18.80 -9.20
C GLU A 49 -6.99 18.56 -7.75
N SER A 50 -8.17 19.02 -7.38
CA SER A 50 -8.74 18.80 -6.04
C SER A 50 -10.24 18.65 -6.13
N SER A 51 -10.80 17.89 -5.18
CA SER A 51 -12.20 18.05 -4.79
C SER A 51 -12.46 19.48 -4.36
N ASP A 52 -13.67 19.95 -4.61
CA ASP A 52 -14.19 21.24 -4.18
C ASP A 52 -14.64 21.29 -2.71
N LEU A 53 -14.63 20.16 -2.00
CA LEU A 53 -14.91 20.14 -0.56
C LEU A 53 -13.76 20.81 0.19
N GLU A 54 -14.11 21.72 1.11
CA GLU A 54 -13.17 22.62 1.80
C GLU A 54 -11.97 21.90 2.40
N ARG A 55 -12.19 20.77 3.10
CA ARG A 55 -11.11 19.95 3.69
C ARG A 55 -10.06 19.51 2.67
N SER A 56 -10.47 19.18 1.46
CA SER A 56 -9.59 18.73 0.39
C SER A 56 -8.85 19.91 -0.24
N LEU A 57 -9.58 20.98 -0.55
CA LEU A 57 -9.01 22.20 -1.13
C LEU A 57 -8.00 22.87 -0.18
N HIS A 58 -8.35 23.04 1.10
CA HIS A 58 -7.44 23.59 2.10
C HIS A 58 -6.22 22.70 2.34
N THR A 59 -6.35 21.37 2.24
CA THR A 59 -5.19 20.48 2.29
C THR A 59 -4.23 20.77 1.14
N ALA A 60 -4.76 20.95 -0.08
CA ALA A 60 -3.95 21.27 -1.26
C ALA A 60 -3.25 22.63 -1.11
N GLU A 61 -3.96 23.64 -0.64
CA GLU A 61 -3.44 25.00 -0.43
C GLU A 61 -2.33 25.04 0.62
N ILE A 62 -2.53 24.37 1.75
CA ILE A 62 -1.51 24.27 2.81
C ILE A 62 -0.29 23.49 2.32
N ALA A 63 -0.50 22.47 1.48
CA ALA A 63 0.58 21.73 0.83
C ALA A 63 1.33 22.54 -0.24
N GLY A 64 0.91 23.78 -0.53
CA GLY A 64 1.58 24.70 -1.44
C GLY A 64 1.04 24.69 -2.88
N PHE A 65 -0.13 24.08 -3.12
CA PHE A 65 -0.69 23.93 -4.46
C PHE A 65 -1.92 24.81 -4.69
N ARG A 66 -2.14 25.18 -5.96
CA ARG A 66 -3.37 25.82 -6.44
C ARG A 66 -4.05 24.88 -7.45
N PRO A 67 -4.86 23.92 -6.98
CA PRO A 67 -5.43 22.89 -7.85
C PRO A 67 -6.53 23.44 -8.76
N ARG A 68 -6.72 22.82 -9.93
CA ARG A 68 -7.99 22.89 -10.65
C ARG A 68 -9.05 22.14 -9.84
N VAL A 69 -10.16 22.82 -9.57
CA VAL A 69 -11.26 22.24 -8.80
C VAL A 69 -12.15 21.40 -9.71
N VAL A 70 -12.41 20.15 -9.31
CA VAL A 70 -13.24 19.20 -10.07
C VAL A 70 -14.17 18.44 -9.13
N ALA A 71 -15.48 18.63 -9.30
CA ALA A 71 -16.51 18.04 -8.43
C ALA A 71 -16.55 16.51 -8.47
N ALA A 72 -16.08 15.89 -9.56
CA ALA A 72 -16.00 14.42 -9.66
C ALA A 72 -15.02 13.80 -8.64
N TRP A 73 -14.14 14.59 -8.01
CA TRP A 73 -13.26 14.16 -6.93
C TRP A 73 -13.90 14.20 -5.54
N ARG A 74 -15.17 14.56 -5.39
CA ARG A 74 -15.88 14.56 -4.09
C ARG A 74 -15.91 13.18 -3.44
N GLU A 75 -16.01 13.15 -2.11
CA GLU A 75 -16.38 11.93 -1.39
C GLU A 75 -17.77 11.46 -1.83
N GLY A 76 -18.08 10.18 -1.61
CA GLY A 76 -19.43 9.68 -1.86
C GLY A 76 -20.49 10.42 -1.04
N ASP A 77 -21.62 10.74 -1.64
CA ASP A 77 -22.82 11.11 -0.89
C ASP A 77 -23.30 9.87 -0.12
N ILE A 78 -23.27 9.95 1.21
CA ILE A 78 -23.64 8.84 2.11
C ILE A 78 -25.06 8.99 2.68
N GLY A 79 -25.86 9.90 2.14
CA GLY A 79 -27.26 10.06 2.50
C GLY A 79 -27.47 10.31 3.99
N VAL A 80 -28.39 9.58 4.61
CA VAL A 80 -28.76 9.77 6.02
C VAL A 80 -27.66 9.43 7.02
N TRP A 81 -26.57 8.79 6.59
CA TRP A 81 -25.42 8.53 7.45
C TRP A 81 -24.60 9.80 7.70
N GLU A 82 -24.73 10.80 6.84
CA GLU A 82 -23.97 12.04 6.96
C GLU A 82 -24.30 12.78 8.26
N GLY A 83 -23.26 13.22 8.97
CA GLY A 83 -23.38 13.93 10.24
C GLY A 83 -23.70 13.02 11.44
N GLN A 84 -23.83 11.71 11.23
CA GLN A 84 -24.11 10.76 12.31
C GLN A 84 -22.81 10.19 12.91
N PRO A 85 -22.78 9.90 14.22
CA PRO A 85 -21.68 9.17 14.84
C PRO A 85 -21.54 7.77 14.23
N GLY A 86 -20.30 7.29 14.08
CA GLY A 86 -20.07 5.97 13.49
C GLY A 86 -20.73 4.81 14.25
N GLU A 87 -20.80 4.88 15.58
CA GLU A 87 -21.51 3.90 16.40
C GLU A 87 -23.02 3.87 16.10
N TRP A 88 -23.61 5.04 15.85
CA TRP A 88 -25.02 5.15 15.48
C TRP A 88 -25.27 4.50 14.11
N VAL A 89 -24.43 4.80 13.11
CA VAL A 89 -24.54 4.19 11.77
C VAL A 89 -24.37 2.67 11.87
N GLN A 90 -23.38 2.19 12.63
CA GLN A 90 -23.15 0.76 12.81
C GLN A 90 -24.35 0.06 13.47
N THR A 91 -24.99 0.69 14.44
CA THR A 91 -26.13 0.13 15.17
C THR A 91 -27.40 0.08 14.31
N HIS A 92 -27.67 1.14 13.55
CA HIS A 92 -28.93 1.26 12.78
C HIS A 92 -28.81 0.67 11.36
N TYR A 93 -27.60 0.69 10.78
CA TYR A 93 -27.33 0.36 9.38
C TYR A 93 -26.22 -0.69 9.19
N GLY A 94 -25.75 -1.35 10.26
CA GLY A 94 -24.67 -2.34 10.16
C GLY A 94 -24.93 -3.47 9.17
N HIS A 95 -26.20 -3.86 8.99
CA HIS A 95 -26.60 -4.83 7.97
C HIS A 95 -26.41 -4.29 6.55
N ASP A 96 -26.74 -3.03 6.29
CA ASP A 96 -26.54 -2.41 4.97
C ASP A 96 -25.06 -2.15 4.69
N LEU A 97 -24.28 -1.77 5.70
CA LEU A 97 -22.82 -1.69 5.60
C LEU A 97 -22.18 -3.02 5.19
N ALA A 98 -22.65 -4.13 5.77
CA ALA A 98 -22.20 -5.45 5.37
C ALA A 98 -22.58 -5.78 3.91
N ARG A 99 -23.77 -5.36 3.48
CA ARG A 99 -24.29 -5.59 2.12
C ARG A 99 -23.64 -4.73 1.03
N LEU A 100 -23.12 -3.54 1.32
CA LEU A 100 -22.39 -2.74 0.33
C LEU A 100 -21.18 -3.48 -0.28
N ASN A 101 -20.68 -4.47 0.45
CA ASN A 101 -19.61 -5.34 0.00
C ASN A 101 -20.07 -6.40 -1.03
N GLU A 102 -21.37 -6.61 -1.17
CA GLU A 102 -21.98 -7.61 -2.07
C GLU A 102 -22.83 -6.94 -3.16
N ASP A 103 -23.46 -5.81 -2.85
CA ASP A 103 -24.35 -5.05 -3.71
C ASP A 103 -23.78 -3.65 -3.96
N TYR A 104 -23.07 -3.50 -5.08
CA TYR A 104 -22.40 -2.26 -5.48
C TYR A 104 -23.37 -1.15 -5.91
N ASP A 105 -24.64 -1.52 -6.13
CA ASP A 105 -25.72 -0.63 -6.55
C ASP A 105 -26.60 -0.18 -5.38
N LEU A 106 -26.41 -0.76 -4.19
CA LEU A 106 -27.05 -0.33 -2.96
C LEU A 106 -26.65 1.13 -2.65
N ARG A 107 -27.67 1.98 -2.47
CA ARG A 107 -27.45 3.39 -2.13
C ARG A 107 -27.01 3.53 -0.68
N MET A 108 -25.92 4.27 -0.46
CA MET A 108 -25.42 4.57 0.88
C MET A 108 -26.42 5.47 1.63
N GLY A 109 -26.71 5.13 2.89
CA GLY A 109 -27.68 5.85 3.71
C GLY A 109 -29.05 6.04 3.05
N GLU A 110 -29.51 5.01 2.31
CA GLU A 110 -30.80 4.93 1.59
C GLU A 110 -30.99 5.93 0.43
N THR A 111 -30.36 7.10 0.52
CA THR A 111 -30.63 8.29 -0.29
C THR A 111 -29.38 8.78 -1.04
N GLY A 112 -28.20 8.46 -0.55
CA GLY A 112 -26.92 8.86 -1.11
C GLY A 112 -26.57 8.13 -2.41
N GLU A 113 -25.33 8.29 -2.87
CA GLU A 113 -24.79 7.57 -4.02
C GLU A 113 -24.62 6.08 -3.71
N SER A 114 -24.66 5.23 -4.74
CA SER A 114 -24.13 3.87 -4.63
C SER A 114 -22.61 3.87 -4.80
N PRO A 115 -21.89 2.89 -4.24
CA PRO A 115 -20.46 2.70 -4.50
C PRO A 115 -20.13 2.66 -6.01
N ARG A 116 -21.01 2.10 -6.84
CA ARG A 116 -20.88 2.15 -8.31
C ARG A 116 -20.85 3.57 -8.84
N GLN A 117 -21.81 4.41 -8.45
CA GLN A 117 -21.89 5.78 -8.94
C GLN A 117 -20.64 6.59 -8.59
N VAL A 118 -20.18 6.48 -7.33
CA VAL A 118 -18.96 7.15 -6.86
C VAL A 118 -17.73 6.68 -7.66
N SER A 119 -17.60 5.38 -7.85
CA SER A 119 -16.51 4.77 -8.61
C SER A 119 -16.52 5.13 -10.08
N GLU A 120 -17.70 5.17 -10.73
CA GLU A 120 -17.83 5.54 -12.14
C GLU A 120 -17.45 7.00 -12.39
N ARG A 121 -17.94 7.94 -11.57
CA ARG A 121 -17.57 9.36 -11.73
C ARG A 121 -16.09 9.59 -11.44
N GLY A 122 -15.54 8.95 -10.41
CA GLY A 122 -14.13 9.06 -10.07
C GLY A 122 -13.24 8.46 -11.14
N TRP A 123 -13.63 7.32 -11.69
CA TRP A 123 -12.88 6.65 -12.74
C TRP A 123 -12.88 7.44 -14.04
N ALA A 124 -14.02 8.05 -14.39
CA ALA A 124 -14.10 8.96 -15.53
C ALA A 124 -13.15 10.16 -15.36
N ALA A 125 -13.12 10.78 -14.17
CA ALA A 125 -12.21 11.89 -13.86
C ALA A 125 -10.74 11.46 -13.90
N LEU A 126 -10.41 10.29 -13.37
CA LEU A 126 -9.06 9.72 -13.41
C LEU A 126 -8.62 9.46 -14.85
N THR A 127 -9.50 8.88 -15.67
CA THR A 127 -9.21 8.57 -17.07
C THR A 127 -9.03 9.85 -17.90
N ASP A 128 -9.87 10.86 -17.69
CA ASP A 128 -9.71 12.19 -18.34
C ASP A 128 -8.38 12.86 -17.95
N LEU A 129 -8.03 12.86 -16.66
CA LEU A 129 -6.79 13.45 -16.19
C LEU A 129 -5.57 12.71 -16.77
N VAL A 130 -5.56 11.37 -16.70
CA VAL A 130 -4.50 10.54 -17.29
C VAL A 130 -4.40 10.77 -18.80
N GLY A 131 -5.52 10.87 -19.51
CA GLY A 131 -5.53 11.15 -20.95
C GLY A 131 -5.03 12.54 -21.35
N ARG A 132 -4.91 13.47 -20.40
CA ARG A 132 -4.28 14.79 -20.58
C ARG A 132 -2.79 14.82 -20.26
N LEU A 133 -2.24 13.75 -19.66
CA LEU A 133 -0.82 13.64 -19.36
C LEU A 133 -0.08 13.04 -20.55
N GLU A 134 1.10 13.59 -20.83
CA GLU A 134 2.07 12.98 -21.76
C GLU A 134 2.97 11.97 -21.02
N GLU A 135 3.72 11.17 -21.79
CA GLU A 135 4.68 10.23 -21.23
C GLU A 135 5.69 10.93 -20.29
N GLY A 136 5.90 10.36 -19.10
CA GLY A 136 6.77 10.93 -18.07
C GLY A 136 6.16 12.06 -17.24
N GLN A 137 4.96 12.56 -17.58
CA GLN A 137 4.28 13.57 -16.78
C GLN A 137 3.59 12.98 -15.54
N THR A 138 3.42 13.81 -14.51
CA THR A 138 2.81 13.39 -13.24
C THR A 138 1.61 14.26 -12.88
N GLY A 139 0.44 13.64 -12.70
CA GLY A 139 -0.73 14.29 -12.11
C GLY A 139 -0.80 14.10 -10.59
N LEU A 140 -1.28 15.13 -9.88
CA LEU A 140 -1.56 15.15 -8.45
C LEU A 140 -3.05 15.45 -8.21
N VAL A 141 -3.70 14.67 -7.35
CA VAL A 141 -5.12 14.85 -6.99
C VAL A 141 -5.28 14.85 -5.48
N PHE A 142 -5.87 15.91 -4.93
CA PHE A 142 -6.34 15.94 -3.55
C PHE A 142 -7.81 15.51 -3.50
N THR A 143 -8.13 14.52 -2.68
CA THR A 143 -9.47 13.91 -2.61
C THR A 143 -9.69 13.22 -1.25
N HIS A 144 -10.52 12.18 -1.20
CA HIS A 144 -11.07 11.59 0.02
C HIS A 144 -10.79 10.09 0.10
N GLY A 145 -10.88 9.56 1.31
CA GLY A 145 -10.53 8.16 1.60
C GLY A 145 -11.43 7.18 0.85
N GLY A 146 -12.76 7.37 0.92
CA GLY A 146 -13.72 6.46 0.29
C GLY A 146 -13.56 6.41 -1.23
N LEU A 147 -13.41 7.59 -1.88
CA LEU A 147 -13.15 7.64 -3.31
C LEU A 147 -11.84 6.95 -3.71
N ILE A 148 -10.73 7.17 -2.99
CA ILE A 148 -9.46 6.48 -3.29
C ILE A 148 -9.62 4.97 -3.14
N GLU A 149 -10.26 4.49 -2.06
CA GLU A 149 -10.50 3.05 -1.85
C GLU A 149 -11.28 2.44 -3.03
N LEU A 150 -12.36 3.08 -3.48
CA LEU A 150 -13.16 2.61 -4.62
C LEU A 150 -12.39 2.58 -5.94
N LEU A 151 -11.53 3.58 -6.20
CA LEU A 151 -10.68 3.60 -7.39
C LEU A 151 -9.65 2.47 -7.36
N LEU A 152 -9.03 2.22 -6.19
CA LEU A 152 -8.06 1.14 -6.03
C LEU A 152 -8.73 -0.23 -6.14
N TRP A 153 -9.92 -0.42 -5.57
CA TRP A 153 -10.70 -1.66 -5.73
C TRP A 153 -11.06 -1.92 -7.18
N ARG A 154 -11.47 -0.88 -7.92
CA ARG A 154 -11.75 -0.99 -9.36
C ARG A 154 -10.50 -1.38 -10.15
N LEU A 155 -9.35 -0.73 -9.88
CA LEU A 155 -8.08 -1.04 -10.54
C LEU A 155 -7.61 -2.46 -10.25
N LEU A 156 -7.72 -2.89 -9.00
CA LEU A 156 -7.37 -4.25 -8.55
C LEU A 156 -8.44 -5.28 -8.94
N GLY A 157 -9.58 -4.84 -9.49
CA GLY A 157 -10.83 -5.58 -9.69
C GLY A 157 -11.11 -6.55 -8.56
N LEU A 158 -11.09 -6.02 -7.33
CA LEU A 158 -11.47 -6.72 -6.13
C LEU A 158 -13.00 -6.72 -6.01
N PRO A 159 -13.61 -7.77 -5.48
CA PRO A 159 -14.96 -7.64 -4.95
C PRO A 159 -14.92 -6.59 -3.83
N THR A 160 -16.00 -5.82 -3.66
CA THR A 160 -16.14 -4.95 -2.47
C THR A 160 -16.29 -5.77 -1.18
N GLY A 161 -16.50 -7.08 -1.32
CA GLY A 161 -16.47 -8.17 -0.35
C GLY A 161 -15.19 -8.31 0.47
N GLY A 162 -15.25 -8.05 1.78
CA GLY A 162 -14.18 -8.33 2.73
C GLY A 162 -13.07 -7.29 2.69
N ARG A 163 -12.74 -6.72 3.84
CA ARG A 163 -11.82 -5.57 3.91
C ARG A 163 -10.38 -6.03 3.70
N ARG A 164 -9.90 -5.95 2.45
CA ARG A 164 -8.55 -6.41 2.05
C ARG A 164 -7.49 -5.32 2.16
N LEU A 165 -7.92 -4.06 2.08
CA LEU A 165 -7.10 -2.86 2.23
C LEU A 165 -7.41 -2.17 3.56
N GLY A 166 -6.38 -1.59 4.18
CA GLY A 166 -6.50 -0.80 5.41
C GLY A 166 -7.31 0.49 5.24
N PHE A 167 -7.63 1.14 6.35
CA PHE A 167 -8.15 2.52 6.29
C PHE A 167 -7.01 3.45 5.83
N LEU A 168 -7.28 4.31 4.86
CA LEU A 168 -6.30 5.35 4.48
C LEU A 168 -6.07 6.31 5.65
N SER A 169 -4.83 6.72 5.90
CA SER A 169 -4.53 7.81 6.82
C SER A 169 -4.87 9.17 6.21
N ASN A 170 -5.18 10.17 7.04
CA ASN A 170 -5.26 11.55 6.58
C ASN A 170 -3.91 11.99 5.98
N THR A 171 -3.94 12.74 4.88
CA THR A 171 -2.76 13.12 4.07
C THR A 171 -1.95 11.95 3.50
N ALA A 172 -2.47 10.72 3.55
CA ALA A 172 -1.80 9.59 2.93
C ALA A 172 -1.74 9.75 1.41
N LEU A 173 -0.61 9.32 0.86
CA LEU A 173 -0.28 9.34 -0.56
C LEU A 173 -0.50 7.93 -1.13
N CYS A 174 -1.21 7.84 -2.25
CA CYS A 174 -1.35 6.63 -3.05
C CYS A 174 -0.83 6.92 -4.46
N GLU A 175 0.15 6.16 -4.91
CA GLU A 175 0.79 6.35 -6.21
C GLU A 175 0.44 5.24 -7.18
N VAL A 176 -0.05 5.63 -8.34
CA VAL A 176 -0.42 4.73 -9.43
C VAL A 176 0.33 5.15 -10.69
N ALA A 177 1.07 4.22 -11.27
CA ALA A 177 1.68 4.37 -12.58
C ALA A 177 0.73 3.87 -13.66
N PHE A 178 0.69 4.59 -14.78
CA PHE A 178 -0.06 4.22 -15.98
C PHE A 178 0.93 4.05 -17.13
N ASP A 179 0.82 2.95 -17.86
CA ASP A 179 1.61 2.63 -19.06
C ASP A 179 0.63 2.14 -20.15
N GLY A 180 0.24 3.06 -21.03
CA GLY A 180 -0.88 2.85 -21.95
C GLY A 180 -2.18 2.55 -21.19
N GLU A 181 -2.78 1.39 -21.46
CA GLU A 181 -3.98 0.90 -20.76
C GLU A 181 -3.67 0.17 -19.45
N GLU A 182 -2.40 -0.07 -19.15
CA GLU A 182 -1.99 -0.75 -17.93
C GLU A 182 -1.82 0.22 -16.77
N ALA A 183 -2.15 -0.24 -15.57
CA ALA A 183 -1.95 0.52 -14.34
C ALA A 183 -1.36 -0.36 -13.24
N SER A 184 -0.51 0.22 -12.40
CA SER A 184 0.06 -0.45 -11.24
C SER A 184 0.16 0.48 -10.04
N ILE A 185 -0.19 -0.03 -8.86
CA ILE A 185 -0.04 0.66 -7.58
C ILE A 185 1.43 0.59 -7.20
N LEU A 186 2.13 1.71 -7.26
CA LEU A 186 3.51 1.80 -6.81
C LEU A 186 3.59 1.97 -5.29
N ARG A 187 2.69 2.76 -4.71
CA ARG A 187 2.62 3.01 -3.26
C ARG A 187 1.19 3.10 -2.80
N TYR A 188 0.91 2.58 -1.61
CA TYR A 188 -0.41 2.66 -1.01
C TYR A 188 -0.33 3.09 0.45
N ASN A 189 -1.19 4.06 0.79
CA ASN A 189 -1.41 4.56 2.13
C ASN A 189 -0.13 5.10 2.81
N ASP A 190 0.68 5.82 2.03
CA ASP A 190 1.92 6.36 2.54
C ASP A 190 1.69 7.68 3.29
N ALA A 191 1.75 7.63 4.61
CA ALA A 191 1.66 8.79 5.51
C ALA A 191 2.93 8.97 6.34
N ALA A 192 4.08 8.50 5.86
CA ALA A 192 5.31 8.45 6.63
C ALA A 192 5.88 9.83 7.03
N HIS A 193 5.45 10.91 6.37
CA HIS A 193 5.74 12.30 6.76
C HIS A 193 5.07 12.71 8.09
N LEU A 194 4.13 11.90 8.59
CA LEU A 194 3.53 12.08 9.91
C LEU A 194 4.30 11.35 11.03
N GLY A 195 5.44 10.72 10.68
CA GLY A 195 6.27 9.94 11.59
C GLY A 195 6.06 8.43 11.46
N PRO A 196 6.61 7.64 12.40
CA PRO A 196 6.45 6.19 12.45
C PRO A 196 4.97 5.86 12.65
N VAL A 197 4.33 5.54 11.53
CA VAL A 197 3.08 4.80 11.37
C VAL A 197 2.32 4.51 12.68
N SER A 198 1.29 5.31 12.96
CA SER A 198 0.34 5.10 14.06
C SER A 198 -0.82 4.16 13.71
N PHE A 199 -0.70 3.32 12.66
CA PHE A 199 -1.72 2.34 12.27
C PHE A 199 -2.01 1.32 13.39
N TRP A 200 -1.07 1.16 14.32
CA TRP A 200 -1.15 0.23 15.45
C TRP A 200 -2.43 0.41 16.27
N ALA A 201 -2.77 1.65 16.63
CA ALA A 201 -3.84 1.91 17.59
C ALA A 201 -5.23 1.50 17.09
N GLY A 202 -5.50 1.51 15.78
CA GLY A 202 -6.81 1.12 15.25
C GLY A 202 -7.04 -0.40 15.25
N TYR A 203 -5.99 -1.18 14.92
CA TYR A 203 -6.10 -2.63 14.73
C TYR A 203 -5.76 -3.45 15.98
N THR A 204 -5.04 -2.88 16.95
CA THR A 204 -4.69 -3.56 18.20
C THR A 204 -5.52 -3.12 19.40
N ARG A 205 -6.39 -2.10 19.26
CA ARG A 205 -7.22 -1.56 20.36
C ARG A 205 -8.10 -2.59 21.05
N ASP A 206 -8.52 -3.64 20.34
CA ASP A 206 -9.32 -4.75 20.89
C ASP A 206 -8.47 -5.98 21.30
N GLY A 207 -7.14 -5.83 21.37
CA GLY A 207 -6.21 -6.81 21.96
C GLY A 207 -6.01 -8.13 21.20
N GLY A 208 -6.70 -8.36 20.09
CA GLY A 208 -6.73 -9.68 19.44
C GLY A 208 -5.94 -9.83 18.13
N GLY A 209 -5.62 -8.74 17.44
CA GLY A 209 -4.93 -8.74 16.13
C GLY A 209 -3.41 -8.57 16.23
N ILE A 210 -2.70 -8.69 15.11
CA ILE A 210 -1.25 -8.46 15.00
C ILE A 210 -0.95 -7.48 13.87
N VAL A 211 0.11 -6.69 14.01
CA VAL A 211 0.69 -5.88 12.93
C VAL A 211 2.07 -6.43 12.56
N VAL A 212 2.31 -6.63 11.27
CA VAL A 212 3.59 -7.11 10.72
C VAL A 212 4.15 -6.10 9.74
N ASP A 213 5.36 -5.61 10.01
CA ASP A 213 6.14 -4.80 9.08
C ASP A 213 7.03 -5.72 8.22
N LEU A 214 6.68 -5.86 6.95
CA LEU A 214 7.45 -6.61 5.96
C LEU A 214 8.48 -5.68 5.32
N ILE A 215 9.77 -5.96 5.53
CA ILE A 215 10.87 -5.08 5.14
C ILE A 215 11.62 -5.74 3.98
N ARG A 216 11.67 -5.11 2.81
CA ARG A 216 12.56 -5.59 1.74
C ARG A 216 14.01 -5.31 2.14
N HIS A 217 14.93 -6.25 1.90
CA HIS A 217 16.35 -6.03 2.17
C HIS A 217 16.93 -4.79 1.45
N GLY A 218 17.99 -4.21 2.02
CA GLY A 218 18.76 -3.13 1.40
C GLY A 218 19.45 -3.55 0.11
N VAL A 219 19.83 -2.57 -0.71
CA VAL A 219 20.42 -2.83 -2.03
C VAL A 219 21.70 -3.67 -1.95
N THR A 220 21.85 -4.59 -2.90
CA THR A 220 23.02 -5.46 -3.06
C THR A 220 23.69 -5.19 -4.41
N GLN A 221 24.93 -5.67 -4.59
CA GLN A 221 25.61 -5.59 -5.88
C GLN A 221 24.80 -6.26 -7.01
N ALA A 222 24.18 -7.42 -6.72
CA ALA A 222 23.34 -8.13 -7.67
C ALA A 222 22.07 -7.35 -8.08
N ASN A 223 21.52 -6.51 -7.19
CA ASN A 223 20.42 -5.61 -7.55
C ASN A 223 20.89 -4.53 -8.54
N LEU A 224 22.05 -3.91 -8.29
CA LEU A 224 22.63 -2.89 -9.17
C LEU A 224 22.94 -3.46 -10.56
N GLU A 225 23.43 -4.69 -10.62
CA GLU A 225 23.71 -5.42 -11.85
C GLU A 225 22.47 -6.02 -12.52
N ARG A 226 21.29 -5.94 -11.90
CA ARG A 226 20.04 -6.55 -12.40
C ARG A 226 20.18 -8.06 -12.66
N ARG A 227 20.71 -8.79 -11.68
CA ARG A 227 20.75 -10.26 -11.70
C ARG A 227 19.45 -10.88 -11.19
N ALA A 228 19.15 -12.08 -11.67
CA ALA A 228 18.12 -12.95 -11.11
C ALA A 228 18.55 -13.45 -9.73
N GLN A 229 18.28 -12.64 -8.71
CA GLN A 229 18.67 -12.90 -7.33
C GLN A 229 17.51 -13.51 -6.55
N GLY A 230 17.45 -14.83 -6.50
CA GLY A 230 16.49 -15.57 -5.69
C GLY A 230 17.15 -16.08 -4.42
N ARG A 231 17.52 -17.36 -4.43
CA ARG A 231 18.18 -18.01 -3.29
C ARG A 231 19.70 -17.86 -3.26
N VAL A 232 20.31 -17.33 -4.33
CA VAL A 232 21.72 -16.94 -4.27
C VAL A 232 21.90 -15.86 -3.21
N ASP A 233 22.71 -16.20 -2.22
CA ASP A 233 22.97 -15.32 -1.09
C ASP A 233 24.02 -14.27 -1.44
N SER A 234 23.85 -13.07 -0.89
CA SER A 234 24.78 -11.96 -1.10
C SER A 234 24.80 -11.07 0.13
N ASP A 235 25.89 -10.34 0.28
CA ASP A 235 25.99 -9.29 1.27
C ASP A 235 25.29 -8.01 0.78
N LEU A 236 25.02 -7.09 1.72
CA LEU A 236 24.55 -5.74 1.39
C LEU A 236 25.66 -4.92 0.76
N HIS A 237 25.30 -4.12 -0.25
CA HIS A 237 26.16 -3.04 -0.73
C HIS A 237 26.28 -1.96 0.38
N PRO A 238 27.34 -1.13 0.43
CA PRO A 238 27.43 -0.01 1.38
C PRO A 238 26.18 0.88 1.41
N ASP A 239 25.59 1.17 0.25
CA ASP A 239 24.33 1.92 0.17
C ASP A 239 23.18 1.17 0.86
N GLY A 240 23.13 -0.17 0.74
CA GLY A 240 22.13 -1.00 1.41
C GLY A 240 22.28 -1.01 2.93
N GLN A 241 23.51 -0.92 3.43
CA GLN A 241 23.77 -0.74 4.85
C GLN A 241 23.29 0.64 5.32
N GLU A 242 23.51 1.68 4.51
CA GLU A 242 23.04 3.02 4.83
C GLU A 242 21.52 3.13 4.80
N GLN A 243 20.87 2.51 3.82
CA GLN A 243 19.40 2.37 3.80
C GLN A 243 18.89 1.73 5.10
N ALA A 244 19.53 0.65 5.58
CA ALA A 244 19.16 0.00 6.83
C ALA A 244 19.36 0.90 8.07
N ARG A 245 20.39 1.76 8.10
CA ARG A 245 20.59 2.75 9.19
C ARG A 245 19.51 3.83 9.19
N ARG A 246 19.11 4.30 8.00
CA ARG A 246 17.99 5.25 7.85
C ARG A 246 16.68 4.61 8.32
N LEU A 247 16.45 3.34 7.97
CA LEU A 247 15.33 2.57 8.48
C LEU A 247 15.32 2.50 10.01
N ALA A 248 16.47 2.25 10.65
CA ALA A 248 16.60 2.21 12.12
C ALA A 248 16.08 3.49 12.79
N SER A 249 16.32 4.63 12.17
CA SER A 249 15.92 5.95 12.68
C SER A 249 14.42 6.23 12.55
N TRP A 250 13.71 5.44 11.74
CA TRP A 250 12.30 5.69 11.40
C TRP A 250 11.35 4.58 11.84
N ILE A 251 11.74 3.30 11.77
CA ILE A 251 10.83 2.16 11.91
C ILE A 251 10.21 2.03 13.33
N GLY A 252 10.90 2.56 14.34
CA GLY A 252 10.48 2.53 15.73
C GLY A 252 10.62 1.13 16.37
N ARG A 253 10.07 0.98 17.58
CA ARG A 253 10.16 -0.27 18.35
C ARG A 253 9.18 -1.32 17.84
N VAL A 254 9.63 -2.57 17.82
CA VAL A 254 8.82 -3.79 17.59
C VAL A 254 9.08 -4.82 18.68
N ASP A 255 8.12 -5.71 18.90
CA ASP A 255 8.19 -6.77 19.92
C ASP A 255 9.15 -7.89 19.49
N GLU A 256 9.12 -8.30 18.22
CA GLU A 256 10.01 -9.33 17.68
C GLU A 256 10.49 -8.98 16.27
N VAL A 257 11.68 -9.45 15.92
CA VAL A 257 12.28 -9.28 14.59
C VAL A 257 12.57 -10.65 13.99
N PHE A 258 11.95 -10.93 12.85
CA PHE A 258 12.20 -12.09 12.01
C PHE A 258 12.98 -11.68 10.76
N SER A 259 13.66 -12.64 10.15
CA SER A 259 14.28 -12.44 8.85
C SER A 259 14.31 -13.73 8.05
N SER A 260 14.31 -13.60 6.73
CA SER A 260 14.85 -14.62 5.84
C SER A 260 16.25 -15.06 6.28
N THR A 261 16.57 -16.33 6.08
CA THR A 261 17.89 -16.93 6.26
C THR A 261 18.98 -16.37 5.33
N LEU A 262 18.63 -15.62 4.28
CA LEU A 262 19.59 -15.00 3.36
C LEU A 262 20.25 -13.76 4.01
N ARG A 263 21.59 -13.67 3.94
CA ARG A 263 22.43 -12.67 4.64
C ARG A 263 22.01 -11.24 4.38
N ARG A 264 21.64 -10.88 3.16
CA ARG A 264 21.17 -9.51 2.83
C ARG A 264 19.95 -9.08 3.66
N ALA A 265 18.99 -9.97 3.87
CA ALA A 265 17.80 -9.68 4.66
C ALA A 265 18.14 -9.67 6.16
N ALA A 266 18.90 -10.67 6.62
CA ALA A 266 19.33 -10.76 8.01
C ALA A 266 20.15 -9.55 8.45
N SER A 267 21.09 -9.11 7.61
CA SER A 267 21.92 -7.93 7.85
C SER A 267 21.08 -6.65 7.86
N THR A 268 20.07 -6.55 6.98
CA THR A 268 19.15 -5.40 6.98
C THR A 268 18.40 -5.31 8.32
N ALA A 269 17.85 -6.44 8.79
CA ALA A 269 17.18 -6.51 10.08
C ALA A 269 18.12 -6.20 11.25
N GLU A 270 19.31 -6.79 11.26
CA GLU A 270 20.28 -6.59 12.34
C GLU A 270 20.72 -5.13 12.45
N ILE A 271 21.00 -4.46 11.33
CA ILE A 271 21.34 -3.03 11.32
C ILE A 271 20.13 -2.18 11.75
N ALA A 272 18.93 -2.48 11.23
CA ALA A 272 17.74 -1.68 11.49
C ALA A 272 17.28 -1.74 12.96
N PHE A 273 17.48 -2.87 13.64
CA PHE A 273 16.98 -3.10 14.99
C PHE A 273 18.06 -3.25 16.06
N GLY A 274 19.34 -3.28 15.67
CA GLY A 274 20.47 -3.42 16.60
C GLY A 274 20.50 -4.75 17.35
N ARG A 275 19.84 -5.79 16.83
CA ARG A 275 19.80 -7.14 17.41
C ARG A 275 19.64 -8.21 16.33
N ALA A 276 20.15 -9.40 16.60
CA ALA A 276 20.00 -10.54 15.70
C ALA A 276 18.51 -10.92 15.53
N PRO A 277 18.01 -11.10 14.30
CA PRO A 277 16.65 -11.56 14.05
C PRO A 277 16.50 -13.07 14.23
N VAL A 278 15.26 -13.54 14.42
CA VAL A 278 14.91 -14.95 14.31
C VAL A 278 14.87 -15.32 12.82
N LEU A 279 15.74 -16.25 12.41
CA LEU A 279 15.84 -16.67 11.01
C LEU A 279 14.78 -17.72 10.66
N VAL A 280 14.09 -17.50 9.54
CA VAL A 280 13.03 -18.38 9.03
C VAL A 280 13.12 -18.54 7.51
N ASP A 281 12.94 -19.76 7.03
CA ASP A 281 13.09 -20.10 5.60
C ASP A 281 11.88 -19.63 4.78
N GLU A 282 10.72 -19.54 5.40
CA GLU A 282 9.47 -19.10 4.79
C GLU A 282 9.53 -17.66 4.28
N LEU A 283 10.48 -16.85 4.75
CA LEU A 283 10.70 -15.47 4.32
C LEU A 283 11.72 -15.33 3.18
N MET A 284 12.33 -16.42 2.69
CA MET A 284 13.29 -16.37 1.56
C MET A 284 12.67 -15.80 0.28
N GLU A 285 13.51 -15.23 -0.58
CA GLU A 285 13.09 -14.84 -1.92
C GLU A 285 12.66 -16.08 -2.70
N MET A 286 11.82 -15.87 -3.71
CA MET A 286 11.47 -16.92 -4.63
C MET A 286 12.72 -17.53 -5.30
N SER A 287 12.75 -18.84 -5.41
CA SER A 287 13.77 -19.53 -6.21
C SER A 287 13.55 -19.28 -7.70
N PHE A 288 14.58 -18.79 -8.38
CA PHE A 288 14.60 -18.66 -9.84
C PHE A 288 15.13 -19.91 -10.56
N GLY A 289 15.46 -20.98 -9.81
CA GLY A 289 15.90 -22.25 -10.40
C GLY A 289 17.19 -22.09 -11.21
N GLU A 290 17.18 -22.57 -12.45
CA GLU A 290 18.34 -22.50 -13.35
C GLU A 290 18.70 -21.07 -13.81
N TRP A 291 17.89 -20.06 -13.49
CA TRP A 291 18.18 -18.66 -13.82
C TRP A 291 19.00 -17.94 -12.74
N GLU A 292 19.18 -18.55 -11.57
CA GLU A 292 19.83 -17.92 -10.41
C GLU A 292 21.22 -17.33 -10.73
N GLY A 293 21.41 -16.05 -10.38
CA GLY A 293 22.67 -15.32 -10.54
C GLY A 293 22.96 -14.78 -11.94
N GLU A 294 22.18 -15.17 -12.96
CA GLU A 294 22.34 -14.67 -14.33
C GLU A 294 21.79 -13.25 -14.49
N LEU A 295 22.27 -12.50 -15.49
CA LEU A 295 21.70 -11.20 -15.83
C LEU A 295 20.34 -11.39 -16.48
N TRP A 296 19.34 -10.60 -16.06
CA TRP A 296 18.01 -10.65 -16.68
C TRP A 296 18.05 -10.38 -18.19
N GLU A 297 18.94 -9.48 -18.61
CA GLU A 297 19.16 -9.15 -20.02
C GLU A 297 19.73 -10.33 -20.83
N GLU A 298 20.67 -11.08 -20.25
CA GLU A 298 21.27 -12.25 -20.90
C GLU A 298 20.24 -13.39 -21.05
N LEU A 299 19.42 -13.63 -20.02
CA LEU A 299 18.34 -14.61 -20.04
C LEU A 299 17.28 -14.27 -21.10
N GLU A 300 16.96 -12.98 -21.25
CA GLU A 300 16.05 -12.49 -22.28
C GLU A 300 16.64 -12.67 -23.68
N ALA A 301 17.88 -12.21 -23.89
CA ALA A 301 18.59 -12.32 -25.17
C ALA A 301 18.79 -13.77 -25.61
N SER A 302 18.98 -14.71 -24.68
CA SER A 302 19.12 -16.13 -24.99
C SER A 302 17.76 -16.82 -25.26
N GLY A 303 16.63 -16.13 -25.08
CA GLY A 303 15.29 -16.68 -25.20
C GLY A 303 14.90 -17.67 -24.09
N ARG A 304 15.72 -17.80 -23.03
CA ARG A 304 15.48 -18.78 -21.94
C ARG A 304 14.33 -18.37 -21.01
N LEU A 305 13.97 -17.09 -21.00
CA LEU A 305 12.75 -16.62 -20.34
C LEU A 305 11.47 -17.08 -21.08
N GLY A 306 11.57 -17.42 -22.36
CA GLY A 306 10.40 -17.62 -23.22
C GLY A 306 9.53 -16.36 -23.22
N GLY A 307 8.30 -16.48 -22.74
CA GLY A 307 7.40 -15.34 -22.54
C GLY A 307 7.35 -14.81 -21.10
N TYR A 308 8.18 -15.29 -20.16
CA TYR A 308 8.24 -14.70 -18.82
C TYR A 308 8.81 -13.27 -18.84
N PRO A 309 8.27 -12.33 -18.05
CA PRO A 309 7.03 -12.40 -17.28
C PRO A 309 5.77 -12.01 -18.08
N ARG A 310 5.91 -11.65 -19.37
CA ARG A 310 4.86 -11.14 -20.27
C ARG A 310 3.64 -12.06 -20.40
N ASP A 311 3.84 -13.37 -20.43
CA ASP A 311 2.77 -14.36 -20.63
C ASP A 311 1.84 -14.52 -19.42
N ARG A 312 2.20 -13.91 -18.27
CA ARG A 312 1.35 -13.87 -17.06
C ARG A 312 0.97 -15.25 -16.50
N GLN A 313 1.69 -16.29 -16.89
CA GLN A 313 1.49 -17.65 -16.40
C GLN A 313 2.30 -17.91 -15.14
N ASP A 314 1.68 -18.56 -14.16
CA ASP A 314 2.37 -18.98 -12.95
C ASP A 314 3.21 -20.24 -13.22
N ILE A 315 4.42 -20.03 -13.75
CA ILE A 315 5.33 -21.10 -14.11
C ILE A 315 6.33 -21.40 -13.00
N ARG A 316 6.97 -22.56 -13.05
CA ARG A 316 8.16 -22.80 -12.24
C ARG A 316 9.35 -22.04 -12.84
N ARG A 317 9.89 -21.05 -12.12
CA ARG A 317 10.96 -20.17 -12.67
C ARG A 317 12.23 -20.98 -12.92
N GLY A 318 12.88 -20.76 -14.07
CA GLY A 318 14.06 -21.55 -14.47
C GLY A 318 13.84 -23.06 -14.48
N GLY A 319 12.61 -23.53 -14.70
CA GLY A 319 12.23 -24.95 -14.75
C GLY A 319 12.23 -25.68 -13.40
N THR A 320 13.04 -25.24 -12.44
CA THR A 320 13.29 -25.93 -11.15
C THR A 320 13.05 -25.06 -9.92
N GLY A 321 12.77 -23.77 -10.10
CA GLY A 321 12.54 -22.79 -9.04
C GLY A 321 11.16 -22.93 -8.38
N GLU A 322 10.62 -21.82 -7.88
CA GLU A 322 9.29 -21.77 -7.24
C GLU A 322 8.22 -21.25 -8.20
N THR A 323 6.96 -21.62 -7.96
CA THR A 323 5.80 -20.90 -8.48
C THR A 323 5.45 -19.72 -7.58
N TRP A 324 4.65 -18.78 -8.09
CA TRP A 324 4.14 -17.64 -7.32
C TRP A 324 3.23 -18.15 -6.20
N LYS A 325 2.38 -19.13 -6.50
CA LYS A 325 1.48 -19.75 -5.51
C LYS A 325 2.25 -20.44 -4.37
N GLU A 326 3.35 -21.14 -4.67
CA GLU A 326 4.20 -21.75 -3.64
C GLU A 326 4.77 -20.71 -2.68
N VAL A 327 5.21 -19.56 -3.21
CA VAL A 327 5.71 -18.44 -2.40
C VAL A 327 4.57 -17.80 -1.58
N GLN A 328 3.39 -17.61 -2.18
CA GLN A 328 2.20 -17.12 -1.46
C GLN A 328 1.87 -18.01 -0.26
N ASP A 329 1.84 -19.32 -0.45
CA ASP A 329 1.43 -20.28 0.57
C ASP A 329 2.41 -20.35 1.74
N ARG A 330 3.73 -20.41 1.49
CA ARG A 330 4.70 -20.49 2.58
C ARG A 330 4.75 -19.20 3.41
N VAL A 331 4.69 -18.03 2.76
CA VAL A 331 4.70 -16.75 3.48
C VAL A 331 3.39 -16.58 4.26
N ALA A 332 2.25 -16.93 3.67
CA ALA A 332 0.95 -16.88 4.35
C ALA A 332 0.89 -17.81 5.57
N GLY A 333 1.44 -19.02 5.45
CA GLY A 333 1.54 -19.98 6.56
C GLY A 333 2.33 -19.41 7.74
N PHE A 334 3.50 -18.85 7.48
CA PHE A 334 4.33 -18.20 8.50
C PHE A 334 3.60 -17.03 9.18
N ILE A 335 3.06 -16.10 8.39
CA ILE A 335 2.39 -14.90 8.93
C ILE A 335 1.13 -15.27 9.73
N SER A 336 0.39 -16.30 9.31
CA SER A 336 -0.75 -16.83 10.06
C SER A 336 -0.33 -17.38 11.43
N ALA A 337 0.80 -18.08 11.51
CA ALA A 337 1.34 -18.60 12.78
C ALA A 337 1.77 -17.48 13.74
N LEU A 338 2.24 -16.34 13.23
CA LEU A 338 2.54 -15.17 14.07
C LEU A 338 1.28 -14.63 14.76
N ALA A 339 0.14 -14.64 14.07
CA ALA A 339 -1.14 -14.17 14.62
C ALA A 339 -1.59 -14.95 15.87
N ASP A 340 -1.13 -16.19 16.03
CA ASP A 340 -1.42 -17.01 17.20
C ASP A 340 -0.53 -16.69 18.40
N THR A 341 0.70 -16.25 18.15
CA THR A 341 1.72 -16.06 19.20
C THR A 341 1.87 -14.60 19.63
N TYR A 342 1.66 -13.66 18.70
CA TYR A 342 1.96 -12.23 18.87
C TYR A 342 0.69 -11.37 18.84
N ARG A 343 -0.39 -11.82 19.49
CA ARG A 343 -1.64 -11.06 19.64
C ARG A 343 -1.39 -9.75 20.37
N GLY A 344 -1.97 -8.66 19.85
CA GLY A 344 -1.79 -7.29 20.34
C GLY A 344 -0.40 -6.69 20.09
N ARG A 345 0.49 -7.40 19.39
CA ARG A 345 1.89 -6.99 19.19
C ARG A 345 2.16 -6.49 17.79
N ARG A 346 3.28 -5.80 17.64
CA ARG A 346 3.86 -5.38 16.35
C ARG A 346 5.20 -6.08 16.16
N VAL A 347 5.36 -6.79 15.06
CA VAL A 347 6.60 -7.51 14.74
C VAL A 347 7.15 -7.04 13.39
N ALA A 348 8.45 -7.19 13.19
CA ALA A 348 9.11 -6.92 11.93
C ALA A 348 9.58 -8.23 11.27
N ALA A 349 9.53 -8.30 9.95
CA ALA A 349 10.00 -9.44 9.18
C ALA A 349 10.77 -8.97 7.93
N ALA A 350 12.09 -9.11 7.95
CA ALA A 350 12.92 -8.79 6.78
C ALA A 350 12.88 -9.92 5.74
N SER A 351 12.60 -9.54 4.49
CA SER A 351 12.39 -10.44 3.37
C SER A 351 12.78 -9.75 2.06
N HIS A 352 12.16 -10.12 0.95
CA HIS A 352 12.59 -9.78 -0.41
C HIS A 352 11.42 -9.30 -1.26
N GLY A 353 11.73 -8.68 -2.39
CA GLY A 353 10.73 -8.02 -3.23
C GLY A 353 9.66 -8.97 -3.77
N GLY A 354 10.08 -10.13 -4.27
CA GLY A 354 9.16 -11.14 -4.80
C GLY A 354 8.28 -11.75 -3.71
N ALA A 355 8.88 -12.17 -2.59
CA ALA A 355 8.17 -12.77 -1.46
C ALA A 355 7.11 -11.84 -0.83
N ILE A 356 7.48 -10.58 -0.53
CA ILE A 356 6.55 -9.61 0.08
C ILE A 356 5.41 -9.28 -0.90
N LYS A 357 5.73 -9.11 -2.19
CA LYS A 357 4.72 -8.86 -3.22
C LYS A 357 3.80 -10.07 -3.41
N ALA A 358 4.33 -11.29 -3.41
CA ALA A 358 3.53 -12.51 -3.47
C ALA A 358 2.54 -12.56 -2.30
N TYR A 359 2.99 -12.35 -1.07
CA TYR A 359 2.07 -12.31 0.07
C TYR A 359 1.05 -11.17 -0.01
N SER A 360 1.47 -9.97 -0.45
CA SER A 360 0.54 -8.84 -0.67
C SER A 360 -0.55 -9.21 -1.67
N THR A 361 -0.22 -9.89 -2.77
CA THR A 361 -1.21 -10.37 -3.76
C THR A 361 -2.11 -11.48 -3.19
N ALA A 362 -1.59 -12.33 -2.30
CA ALA A 362 -2.40 -13.35 -1.62
C ALA A 362 -3.45 -12.72 -0.70
N ILE A 363 -3.07 -11.67 0.05
CA ILE A 363 -4.01 -10.90 0.88
C ILE A 363 -5.13 -10.35 0.00
N LEU A 364 -4.78 -9.76 -1.14
CA LEU A 364 -5.73 -9.16 -2.08
C LEU A 364 -6.51 -10.19 -2.92
N GLY A 365 -6.21 -11.50 -2.82
CA GLY A 365 -6.86 -12.52 -3.63
C GLY A 365 -6.52 -12.42 -5.13
N LEU A 366 -5.34 -11.90 -5.46
CA LEU A 366 -4.86 -11.78 -6.84
C LEU A 366 -4.02 -13.00 -7.22
N ASP A 367 -4.29 -13.53 -8.41
CA ASP A 367 -3.43 -14.52 -9.06
C ASP A 367 -2.14 -13.88 -9.61
N TYR A 368 -1.27 -14.71 -10.18
CA TYR A 368 -0.02 -14.24 -10.75
C TYR A 368 -0.22 -13.27 -11.93
N ALA A 369 -1.24 -13.48 -12.77
CA ALA A 369 -1.51 -12.62 -13.92
C ALA A 369 -1.84 -11.19 -13.50
N ARG A 370 -2.51 -11.05 -12.34
CA ARG A 370 -2.89 -9.76 -11.74
C ARG A 370 -1.85 -9.21 -10.77
N ALA A 371 -0.77 -9.96 -10.45
CA ALA A 371 0.30 -9.48 -9.57
C ALA A 371 1.00 -8.21 -10.08
N ARG A 372 0.96 -7.95 -11.40
CA ARG A 372 1.45 -6.71 -12.02
C ARG A 372 0.72 -5.44 -11.58
N LEU A 373 -0.50 -5.57 -11.05
CA LEU A 373 -1.28 -4.43 -10.55
C LEU A 373 -0.67 -3.83 -9.28
N LEU A 374 0.21 -4.57 -8.60
CA LEU A 374 1.14 -4.00 -7.63
C LEU A 374 2.49 -3.79 -8.33
N GLY A 375 3.12 -2.64 -8.10
CA GLY A 375 4.44 -2.32 -8.64
C GLY A 375 5.56 -3.22 -8.09
N PRO A 376 6.81 -3.05 -8.53
CA PRO A 376 7.95 -3.61 -7.82
C PRO A 376 8.16 -2.86 -6.49
N LEU A 377 8.55 -3.59 -5.44
CA LEU A 377 8.95 -2.97 -4.17
C LEU A 377 10.34 -2.33 -4.30
N GLU A 378 10.60 -1.23 -3.64
CA GLU A 378 11.94 -0.64 -3.56
C GLU A 378 12.79 -1.32 -2.47
N ASN A 379 14.12 -1.35 -2.62
CA ASN A 379 14.99 -1.85 -1.55
C ASN A 379 14.79 -1.05 -0.25
N THR A 380 14.77 -1.75 0.88
CA THR A 380 14.45 -1.18 2.21
C THR A 380 13.03 -0.60 2.34
N SER A 381 12.15 -0.80 1.36
CA SER A 381 10.74 -0.45 1.52
C SER A 381 10.10 -1.23 2.67
N VAL A 382 9.14 -0.60 3.34
CA VAL A 382 8.30 -1.23 4.36
C VAL A 382 6.88 -1.38 3.84
N THR A 383 6.36 -2.60 3.90
CA THR A 383 4.96 -2.93 3.60
C THR A 383 4.33 -3.46 4.86
N GLN A 384 3.25 -2.85 5.33
CA GLN A 384 2.61 -3.25 6.57
C GLN A 384 1.34 -4.06 6.30
N VAL A 385 1.17 -5.11 7.09
CA VAL A 385 0.00 -5.97 7.11
C VAL A 385 -0.57 -6.00 8.52
N ALA A 386 -1.90 -5.92 8.64
CA ALA A 386 -2.61 -6.19 9.88
C ALA A 386 -3.41 -7.49 9.72
N ILE A 387 -3.42 -8.33 10.76
CA ILE A 387 -4.30 -9.50 10.83
C ILE A 387 -5.26 -9.25 11.96
N ALA A 388 -6.54 -9.15 11.63
CA ALA A 388 -7.61 -8.94 12.60
C ALA A 388 -7.78 -10.17 13.51
N PRO A 389 -8.45 -10.04 14.68
CA PRO A 389 -8.67 -11.15 15.61
C PRO A 389 -9.36 -12.38 14.98
N ASP A 390 -10.21 -12.15 13.99
CA ASP A 390 -10.92 -13.15 13.18
C ASP A 390 -10.05 -13.80 12.08
N ARG A 391 -8.75 -13.50 12.09
CA ARG A 391 -7.73 -13.93 11.13
C ARG A 391 -7.86 -13.35 9.73
N HIS A 392 -8.66 -12.31 9.53
CA HIS A 392 -8.70 -11.64 8.23
C HIS A 392 -7.44 -10.77 8.03
N PRO A 393 -6.57 -11.05 7.03
CA PRO A 393 -5.41 -10.22 6.76
C PRO A 393 -5.81 -8.99 5.93
N MET A 394 -5.12 -7.89 6.17
CA MET A 394 -5.33 -6.61 5.52
C MET A 394 -3.99 -5.99 5.15
N LEU A 395 -3.85 -5.57 3.89
CA LEU A 395 -2.71 -4.78 3.47
C LEU A 395 -2.95 -3.33 3.94
N THR A 396 -2.20 -2.86 4.94
CA THR A 396 -2.41 -1.51 5.50
C THR A 396 -1.58 -0.46 4.79
N THR A 397 -0.38 -0.81 4.34
CA THR A 397 0.46 0.01 3.47
C THR A 397 1.18 -0.84 2.44
N TYR A 398 1.69 -0.23 1.38
CA TYR A 398 2.52 -0.90 0.40
C TYR A 398 3.66 0.00 -0.04
N ASN A 399 4.89 -0.53 0.01
CA ASN A 399 6.08 0.08 -0.58
C ASN A 399 6.47 1.46 -0.01
N ILE A 400 6.52 1.57 1.33
CA ILE A 400 6.85 2.84 2.00
C ILE A 400 8.37 3.04 2.04
N THR A 401 8.85 4.12 1.43
CA THR A 401 10.29 4.45 1.30
C THR A 401 10.69 5.82 1.80
N HIS A 402 9.80 6.54 2.46
CA HIS A 402 10.06 7.92 2.92
C HIS A 402 11.32 8.08 3.78
N HIS A 403 11.66 7.10 4.62
CA HIS A 403 12.87 7.13 5.43
C HIS A 403 14.17 7.19 4.60
N LEU A 404 14.10 6.92 3.30
CA LEU A 404 15.21 7.02 2.36
C LEU A 404 15.32 8.40 1.71
N GLU A 405 14.29 9.25 1.81
CA GLU A 405 14.19 10.56 1.15
C GLU A 405 14.87 11.70 1.95
N GLY A 406 15.68 11.37 2.96
CA GLY A 406 16.38 12.29 3.86
C GLY A 406 17.87 12.50 3.57
#